data_AF-A0A0M9DT44-F1
#
_entry.id   AF-A0A0M9DT44-F1
#
_cell.length_a   1.000
_cell.length_b   1.000
_cell.length_c   1.000
_cell.angle_alpha   90.00
_cell.angle_beta   90.00
_cell.angle_gamma   90.00
#
_symmetry.space_group_name_H-M   'P 1'
#
loop_
_entity.id
_entity.type
_entity.pdbx_description
1 polymer ?
#
loop_
_entity_poly.entity_id
_entity_poly.type
_entity_poly.pdbx_seq_one_letter_code
_entity_poly.pdbx_strand_id
1 'polypeptide(L)'
;MTQEERQQKFNLFLEGFGMPPQIEVNYSRLKLLGLMASGIFTILFFTYSFIMFYPKLEKSLQTIMILSYVILCGVIEMVFKIYSLIKSFFDKNPILIISPDGIYTRKANFLEWNNIYSEHIEKVVKNRSNDKYYFCYNYPDGDVRLQVSGFNLDTNELKFYLEKYRQLYNIKKNTFHL
;
A
#
# COMPACT_ATOMS: atom_id res chain seq x y z
N MET A 1 13.82 31.03 25.14
CA MET A 1 13.38 29.63 24.95
C MET A 1 14.19 29.04 23.82
N THR A 2 14.92 27.94 24.06
CA THR A 2 15.76 27.30 23.04
C THR A 2 14.90 26.56 22.00
N GLN A 3 15.47 26.17 20.86
CA GLN A 3 14.75 25.34 19.87
C GLN A 3 14.36 23.98 20.47
N GLU A 4 15.23 23.40 21.29
CA GLU A 4 14.99 22.12 21.97
C GLU A 4 13.81 22.21 22.95
N GLU A 5 13.74 23.28 23.76
CA GLU A 5 12.60 23.52 24.66
C GLU A 5 11.28 23.65 23.89
N ARG A 6 11.30 24.30 22.72
CA ARG A 6 10.10 24.44 21.87
C ARG A 6 9.66 23.11 21.30
N GLN A 7 10.61 22.29 20.83
CA GLN A 7 10.33 20.95 20.32
C GLN A 7 9.81 20.02 21.42
N GLN A 8 10.37 20.10 22.63
CA GLN A 8 9.89 19.34 23.78
C GLN A 8 8.46 19.72 24.17
N LYS A 9 8.14 21.02 24.20
CA LYS A 9 6.76 21.49 24.43
C LYS A 9 5.79 21.02 23.36
N PHE A 10 6.22 21.01 22.10
CA PHE A 10 5.41 20.48 21.01
C PHE A 10 5.18 18.96 21.13
N ASN A 11 6.19 18.20 21.55
CA ASN A 11 6.04 16.76 21.78
C ASN A 11 5.06 16.47 22.93
N LEU A 12 5.14 17.22 24.04
CA LEU A 12 4.16 17.13 25.14
C LEU A 12 2.74 17.52 24.68
N PHE A 13 2.65 18.51 23.78
CA PHE A 13 1.38 18.87 23.14
C PHE A 13 0.82 17.69 22.33
N LEU A 14 1.62 17.03 21.48
CA LEU A 14 1.17 15.85 20.73
C LEU A 14 0.70 14.72 21.65
N GLU A 15 1.43 14.47 22.73
CA GLU A 15 1.08 13.47 23.74
C GLU A 15 -0.27 13.78 24.40
N GLY A 16 -0.52 15.05 24.75
CA GLY A 16 -1.81 15.50 25.28
C GLY A 16 -2.99 15.33 24.32
N PHE A 17 -2.74 15.33 23.01
CA PHE A 17 -3.76 15.06 21.97
C PHE A 17 -3.88 13.57 21.61
N GLY A 18 -3.07 12.69 22.22
CA GLY A 18 -3.02 11.27 21.87
C GLY A 18 -2.59 11.01 20.42
N MET A 19 -1.89 11.97 19.80
CA MET A 19 -1.42 11.85 18.42
C MET A 19 -0.01 11.26 18.42
N PRO A 20 0.25 10.21 17.63
CA PRO A 20 1.61 9.71 17.48
C PRO A 20 2.51 10.78 16.82
N PRO A 21 3.83 10.72 17.01
CA PRO A 21 4.76 11.67 16.39
C PRO A 21 4.86 11.45 14.87
N GLN A 22 4.60 10.23 14.40
CA GLN A 22 4.49 9.89 12.99
C GLN A 22 3.59 8.66 12.83
N ILE A 23 2.98 8.50 11.67
CA ILE A 23 2.33 7.26 11.27
C ILE A 23 3.07 6.64 10.09
N GLU A 24 3.22 5.31 10.14
CA GLU A 24 3.82 4.52 9.06
C GLU A 24 2.76 3.67 8.39
N VAL A 25 2.59 3.89 7.10
CA VAL A 25 1.57 3.22 6.29
C VAL A 25 2.24 2.20 5.39
N ASN A 26 1.82 0.95 5.59
CA ASN A 26 2.39 -0.25 4.96
C ASN A 26 1.30 -1.03 4.24
N TYR A 27 1.68 -1.95 3.35
CA TYR A 27 0.71 -2.90 2.79
C TYR A 27 0.13 -3.79 3.89
N SER A 28 -1.17 -4.07 3.81
CA SER A 28 -1.85 -4.97 4.72
C SER A 28 -1.34 -6.40 4.54
N ARG A 29 -0.69 -6.94 5.57
CA ARG A 29 -0.19 -8.32 5.60
C ARG A 29 -1.30 -9.36 5.42
N LEU A 30 -2.52 -9.08 5.91
CA LEU A 30 -3.67 -9.97 5.79
C LEU A 30 -4.15 -10.12 4.34
N LYS A 31 -4.19 -9.03 3.58
CA LYS A 31 -4.54 -9.08 2.15
C LYS A 31 -3.49 -9.83 1.34
N LEU A 32 -2.21 -9.65 1.68
CA LEU A 32 -1.08 -10.40 1.11
C LEU A 32 -1.19 -11.91 1.40
N LEU A 33 -1.47 -12.29 2.64
CA LEU A 33 -1.68 -13.68 3.03
C LEU A 33 -2.89 -14.32 2.34
N GLY A 34 -4.00 -13.59 2.20
CA GLY A 34 -5.18 -14.06 1.47
C GLY A 34 -4.89 -14.36 -0.01
N LEU A 35 -4.11 -13.50 -0.66
CA LEU A 35 -3.67 -13.73 -2.05
C LEU A 35 -2.77 -14.97 -2.14
N MET A 36 -1.82 -15.13 -1.22
CA MET A 36 -0.96 -16.33 -1.18
C MET A 36 -1.77 -17.61 -0.99
N ALA A 37 -2.72 -17.62 -0.05
CA ALA A 37 -3.59 -18.76 0.20
C ALA A 37 -4.44 -19.11 -1.03
N SER A 38 -5.01 -18.10 -1.71
CA SER A 38 -5.80 -18.33 -2.94
C SER A 38 -4.96 -18.92 -4.07
N GLY A 39 -3.69 -18.51 -4.20
CA GLY A 39 -2.76 -19.08 -5.17
C GLY A 39 -2.47 -20.55 -4.90
N ILE A 40 -2.17 -20.90 -3.65
CA ILE A 40 -1.93 -22.29 -3.24
C ILE A 40 -3.17 -23.16 -3.52
N PHE A 41 -4.37 -22.66 -3.17
CA PHE A 41 -5.61 -23.37 -3.41
C PHE A 41 -5.87 -23.62 -4.90
N THR A 42 -5.52 -22.65 -5.74
CA THR A 42 -5.62 -22.76 -7.20
C THR A 42 -4.70 -23.88 -7.72
N ILE A 43 -3.44 -23.95 -7.27
CA ILE A 43 -2.53 -25.04 -7.64
C ILE A 43 -3.12 -26.39 -7.25
N LEU A 44 -3.55 -26.53 -6.00
CA LEU A 44 -4.10 -27.78 -5.48
C LEU A 44 -5.34 -28.23 -6.26
N PHE A 45 -6.19 -27.28 -6.67
CA PHE A 45 -7.36 -27.57 -7.48
C PHE A 45 -6.98 -28.07 -8.89
N PHE A 46 -6.01 -27.44 -9.55
CA PHE A 46 -5.55 -27.87 -10.87
C PHE A 46 -4.83 -29.21 -10.83
N THR A 47 -3.98 -29.46 -9.83
CA THR A 47 -3.31 -30.76 -9.68
C THR A 47 -4.30 -31.88 -9.38
N TYR A 48 -5.27 -31.64 -8.49
CA TYR A 48 -6.35 -32.59 -8.21
C TYR A 48 -7.18 -32.88 -9.47
N SER A 49 -7.60 -31.83 -10.19
CA SER A 49 -8.35 -31.98 -11.44
C SER A 49 -7.55 -32.76 -12.48
N PHE A 50 -6.26 -32.49 -12.62
CA PHE A 50 -5.39 -33.23 -13.52
C PHE A 50 -5.36 -34.73 -13.17
N ILE A 51 -5.13 -35.09 -11.90
CA ILE A 51 -5.08 -36.50 -11.45
C ILE A 51 -6.41 -37.22 -11.72
N MET A 52 -7.54 -36.56 -11.46
CA MET A 52 -8.87 -37.15 -11.62
C MET A 52 -9.29 -37.34 -13.09
N PHE A 53 -8.89 -36.43 -13.97
CA PHE A 53 -9.28 -36.45 -15.38
C PHE A 53 -8.27 -37.16 -16.29
N TYR A 54 -6.99 -37.26 -15.88
CA TYR A 54 -5.94 -37.95 -16.63
C TYR A 54 -6.29 -39.38 -17.09
N PRO A 55 -6.87 -40.27 -16.25
CA PRO A 55 -7.18 -41.64 -16.69
C PRO A 55 -8.39 -41.73 -17.65
N LYS A 56 -9.20 -40.67 -17.76
CA LYS A 56 -10.40 -40.62 -18.62
C LYS A 56 -10.16 -39.94 -19.96
N LEU A 57 -8.97 -39.39 -20.18
CA LEU A 57 -8.62 -38.78 -21.45
C LEU A 57 -8.34 -39.86 -22.50
N GLU A 58 -9.04 -39.80 -23.65
CA GLU A 58 -8.53 -40.46 -24.86
C GLU A 58 -7.14 -39.93 -25.14
N LYS A 59 -6.16 -40.83 -25.24
CA LYS A 59 -4.72 -40.55 -25.31
C LYS A 59 -4.31 -40.00 -26.69
N SER A 60 -5.01 -38.98 -27.17
CA SER A 60 -4.55 -38.17 -28.30
C SER A 60 -3.37 -37.31 -27.82
N LEU A 61 -2.24 -37.41 -28.54
CA LEU A 61 -1.04 -36.61 -28.25
C LEU A 61 -1.34 -35.10 -28.25
N GLN A 62 -2.28 -34.66 -29.08
CA GLN A 62 -2.69 -33.25 -29.16
C GLN A 62 -3.36 -32.78 -27.87
N THR A 63 -4.20 -33.62 -27.26
CA THR A 63 -4.91 -33.27 -26.01
C THR A 63 -3.93 -33.11 -24.85
N ILE A 64 -2.91 -33.97 -24.78
CA ILE A 64 -1.86 -33.91 -23.75
C ILE A 64 -1.01 -32.64 -23.90
N MET A 65 -0.65 -32.26 -25.15
CA MET A 65 0.13 -31.05 -25.43
C MET A 65 -0.62 -29.76 -25.07
N ILE A 66 -1.93 -29.70 -25.34
CA ILE A 66 -2.75 -28.52 -25.00
C ILE A 66 -2.85 -28.38 -23.48
N LEU A 67 -3.08 -29.49 -22.75
CA LEU A 67 -3.21 -29.47 -21.30
C LEU A 67 -1.90 -29.07 -20.60
N SER A 68 -0.77 -29.59 -21.06
CA SER A 68 0.53 -29.23 -20.50
C SER A 68 0.87 -27.75 -20.73
N TYR A 69 0.53 -27.21 -21.90
CA TYR A 69 0.72 -25.79 -22.21
C TYR A 69 -0.12 -24.88 -21.30
N VAL A 70 -1.41 -25.19 -21.10
CA VAL A 70 -2.29 -24.41 -20.22
C VAL A 70 -1.77 -24.41 -18.77
N ILE A 71 -1.32 -25.57 -18.28
CA ILE A 71 -0.71 -25.68 -16.95
C ILE A 71 0.56 -24.82 -16.87
N LEU A 72 1.43 -24.89 -17.88
CA LEU A 72 2.68 -24.14 -17.90
C LEU A 72 2.43 -22.62 -17.86
N CYS A 73 1.49 -22.12 -18.68
CA CYS A 73 1.10 -20.72 -18.67
C CYS A 73 0.53 -20.28 -17.31
N GLY A 74 -0.33 -21.09 -16.70
CA GLY A 74 -0.90 -20.82 -15.37
C GLY A 74 0.17 -20.74 -14.28
N VAL A 75 1.16 -21.64 -14.32
CA VAL A 75 2.30 -21.64 -13.38
C VAL A 75 3.15 -20.38 -13.55
N ILE A 76 3.47 -20.00 -14.80
CA ILE A 76 4.28 -18.81 -15.08
C ILE A 76 3.60 -17.54 -14.54
N GLU A 77 2.32 -17.31 -14.86
CA GLU A 77 1.58 -16.15 -14.33
C GLU A 77 1.57 -16.12 -12.80
N MET A 78 1.43 -17.28 -12.17
CA MET A 78 1.43 -17.38 -10.72
C MET A 78 2.79 -17.05 -10.11
N VAL A 79 3.88 -17.55 -10.68
CA VAL A 79 5.24 -17.24 -10.23
C VAL A 79 5.51 -15.73 -10.33
N PHE A 80 5.10 -15.08 -11.42
CA PHE A 80 5.23 -13.63 -11.55
C PHE A 80 4.46 -12.86 -10.47
N LYS A 81 3.21 -13.26 -10.19
CA LYS A 81 2.40 -12.64 -9.13
C LYS A 81 3.04 -12.84 -7.76
N ILE A 82 3.45 -14.06 -7.43
CA ILE A 82 4.12 -14.37 -6.16
C ILE A 82 5.43 -13.60 -6.02
N TYR A 83 6.26 -13.54 -7.06
CA TYR A 83 7.52 -12.81 -7.03
C TYR A 83 7.31 -11.32 -6.73
N SER A 84 6.32 -10.69 -7.39
CA SER A 84 5.97 -9.28 -7.13
C SER A 84 5.49 -9.05 -5.69
N LEU A 85 4.74 -10.01 -5.13
CA LEU A 85 4.22 -9.98 -3.76
C LEU A 85 5.34 -10.17 -2.73
N ILE A 86 6.23 -11.14 -2.95
CA ILE A 86 7.39 -11.40 -2.08
C ILE A 86 8.30 -10.18 -2.06
N LYS A 87 8.60 -9.60 -3.23
CA LYS A 87 9.37 -8.35 -3.31
C LYS A 87 8.72 -7.24 -2.50
N SER A 88 7.39 -7.11 -2.55
CA SER A 88 6.65 -6.15 -1.73
C SER A 88 6.62 -6.48 -0.23
N PHE A 89 6.72 -7.75 0.15
CA PHE A 89 6.66 -8.21 1.54
C PHE A 89 8.01 -8.06 2.26
N PHE A 90 9.11 -8.31 1.56
CA PHE A 90 10.47 -8.16 2.10
C PHE A 90 10.92 -6.71 2.18
N ASP A 91 10.24 -5.81 1.48
CA ASP A 91 10.50 -4.38 1.53
C ASP A 91 9.93 -3.81 2.84
N LYS A 92 10.76 -3.80 3.90
CA LYS A 92 10.40 -3.27 5.23
C LYS A 92 10.22 -1.75 5.26
N ASN A 93 10.57 -1.06 4.17
CA ASN A 93 10.49 0.39 4.13
C ASN A 93 9.02 0.85 4.02
N PRO A 94 8.59 1.77 4.88
CA PRO A 94 7.24 2.32 4.82
C PRO A 94 6.99 2.98 3.47
N ILE A 95 5.79 2.75 2.94
CA ILE A 95 5.40 3.27 1.62
C ILE A 95 5.08 4.76 1.72
N LEU A 96 4.50 5.13 2.86
CA LEU A 96 4.05 6.46 3.21
C LEU A 96 4.31 6.66 4.71
N ILE A 97 5.04 7.71 5.06
CA ILE A 97 5.16 8.19 6.45
C ILE A 97 4.52 9.58 6.48
N ILE A 98 3.66 9.83 7.46
CA ILE A 98 3.07 11.15 7.67
C ILE A 98 3.45 11.62 9.07
N SER A 99 4.01 12.82 9.16
CA SER A 99 4.45 13.44 10.41
C SER A 99 4.04 14.92 10.44
N PRO A 100 4.21 15.63 11.57
CA PRO A 100 4.00 17.07 11.64
C PRO A 100 4.96 17.86 10.77
N ASP A 101 6.08 17.27 10.34
CA ASP A 101 7.09 17.93 9.52
C ASP A 101 6.81 17.80 8.03
N GLY A 102 6.20 16.70 7.62
CA GLY A 102 5.93 16.45 6.21
C GLY A 102 5.38 15.07 5.91
N ILE A 103 5.52 14.71 4.63
CA ILE A 103 5.16 13.40 4.12
C ILE A 103 6.37 12.78 3.45
N TYR A 104 6.70 11.55 3.83
CA TYR A 104 7.60 10.70 3.06
C TYR A 104 6.79 9.79 2.15
N THR A 105 7.16 9.71 0.87
CA THR A 105 6.71 8.62 0.00
C THR A 105 7.90 8.00 -0.72
N ARG A 106 7.81 6.70 -1.04
CA ARG A 106 8.87 6.03 -1.82
C ARG A 106 9.14 6.69 -3.19
N LYS A 107 8.13 7.37 -3.77
CA LYS A 107 8.26 8.04 -5.08
C LYS A 107 8.99 9.37 -5.02
N ALA A 108 8.71 10.19 -4.00
CA ALA A 108 9.21 11.57 -3.92
C ALA A 108 10.11 11.85 -2.71
N ASN A 109 10.51 10.81 -1.98
CA ASN A 109 11.21 10.92 -0.69
C ASN A 109 10.43 11.77 0.33
N PHE A 110 11.14 12.35 1.30
CA PHE A 110 10.56 13.21 2.32
C PHE A 110 10.34 14.62 1.75
N LEU A 111 9.11 15.10 1.87
CA LEU A 111 8.70 16.44 1.48
C LEU A 111 8.07 17.15 2.68
N GLU A 112 8.54 18.35 2.97
CA GLU A 112 7.93 19.21 3.98
C GLU A 112 6.53 19.66 3.55
N TRP A 113 5.66 19.92 4.52
CA TRP A 113 4.31 20.42 4.24
C TRP A 113 4.25 21.72 3.45
N ASN A 114 5.28 22.57 3.55
CA ASN A 114 5.40 23.79 2.72
C ASN A 114 5.47 23.48 1.22
N ASN A 115 6.03 22.33 0.86
CA ASN A 115 6.26 21.90 -0.51
C ASN A 115 5.15 20.98 -1.02
N ILE A 116 4.09 20.76 -0.23
CA ILE A 116 2.97 19.88 -0.61
C ILE A 116 1.72 20.72 -0.80
N TYR A 117 1.13 20.61 -1.98
CA TYR A 117 -0.08 21.33 -2.35
C TYR A 117 -1.09 20.43 -3.08
N SER A 118 -2.36 20.81 -3.00
CA SER A 118 -3.48 20.10 -3.63
C SER A 118 -3.60 18.63 -3.20
N GLU A 119 -3.27 18.31 -1.95
CA GLU A 119 -3.42 16.96 -1.42
C GLU A 119 -4.89 16.53 -1.35
N HIS A 120 -5.20 15.35 -1.87
CA HIS A 120 -6.55 14.79 -1.83
C HIS A 120 -6.52 13.26 -1.99
N ILE A 121 -7.63 12.61 -1.63
CA ILE A 121 -7.85 11.20 -1.91
C ILE A 121 -8.84 11.09 -3.07
N GLU A 122 -8.37 10.56 -4.19
CA GLU A 122 -9.16 10.30 -5.38
C GLU A 122 -9.73 8.88 -5.34
N LYS A 123 -11.04 8.74 -5.55
CA LYS A 123 -11.70 7.44 -5.73
C LYS A 123 -11.87 7.16 -7.22
N VAL A 124 -11.19 6.13 -7.72
CA VAL A 124 -11.33 5.64 -9.09
C VAL A 124 -12.23 4.40 -9.08
N VAL A 125 -13.46 4.57 -9.53
CA VAL A 125 -14.44 3.50 -9.69
C VAL A 125 -14.18 2.80 -11.03
N LYS A 126 -13.61 1.58 -11.00
CA LYS A 126 -13.44 0.77 -12.21
C LYS A 126 -14.58 -0.22 -12.47
N ASN A 127 -15.29 -0.67 -11.42
CA ASN A 127 -16.48 -1.53 -11.47
C ASN A 127 -17.11 -1.64 -10.06
N ARG A 128 -18.38 -2.07 -9.95
CA ARG A 128 -19.21 -2.13 -8.71
C ARG A 128 -18.56 -2.73 -7.45
N SER A 129 -17.44 -3.44 -7.57
CA SER A 129 -16.77 -4.15 -6.46
C SER A 129 -15.26 -3.89 -6.36
N ASN A 130 -14.69 -2.99 -7.16
CA ASN A 130 -13.24 -2.79 -7.23
C ASN A 130 -12.85 -1.30 -7.22
N ASP A 131 -13.38 -0.60 -6.22
CA ASP A 131 -13.03 0.79 -5.96
C ASP A 131 -11.55 0.88 -5.56
N LYS A 132 -10.81 1.69 -6.32
CA LYS A 132 -9.42 2.01 -6.00
C LYS A 132 -9.33 3.44 -5.48
N TYR A 133 -8.66 3.60 -4.36
CA TYR A 133 -8.38 4.89 -3.74
C TYR A 133 -6.91 5.23 -3.99
N TYR A 134 -6.67 6.47 -4.38
CA TYR A 134 -5.36 7.02 -4.63
C TYR A 134 -5.17 8.26 -3.76
N PHE A 135 -4.04 8.33 -3.05
CA PHE A 135 -3.57 9.57 -2.44
C PHE A 135 -2.78 10.33 -3.48
N CYS A 136 -3.22 11.55 -3.75
CA CYS A 136 -2.70 12.42 -4.79
C CYS A 136 -2.24 13.74 -4.17
N TYR A 137 -1.06 14.23 -4.53
CA TYR A 137 -0.59 15.56 -4.17
C TYR A 137 0.44 16.07 -5.17
N ASN A 138 0.63 17.38 -5.20
CA ASN A 138 1.62 18.03 -6.03
C ASN A 138 2.75 18.60 -5.16
N TYR A 139 3.95 18.70 -5.73
CA TYR A 139 5.16 19.23 -5.12
C TYR A 139 6.03 19.91 -6.19
N PRO A 140 7.07 20.71 -5.86
CA PRO A 140 7.80 21.51 -6.84
C PRO A 140 8.34 20.73 -8.05
N ASP A 141 8.74 19.47 -7.85
CA ASP A 141 9.32 18.65 -8.92
C ASP A 141 8.30 17.71 -9.60
N GLY A 142 7.01 17.80 -9.29
CA GLY A 142 5.96 17.03 -9.99
C GLY A 142 4.73 16.69 -9.15
N ASP A 143 4.08 15.58 -9.51
CA ASP A 143 2.91 15.04 -8.80
C ASP A 143 3.18 13.61 -8.30
N VAL A 144 2.56 13.27 -7.18
CA VAL A 144 2.56 11.91 -6.63
C VAL A 144 1.16 11.37 -6.66
N ARG A 145 1.00 10.23 -7.33
CA ARG A 145 -0.18 9.38 -7.25
C ARG A 145 0.17 8.02 -6.63
N LEU A 146 -0.33 7.76 -5.43
CA LEU A 146 -0.07 6.55 -4.66
C LEU A 146 -1.38 5.79 -4.43
N GLN A 147 -1.47 4.53 -4.88
CA GLN A 147 -2.65 3.71 -4.58
C GLN A 147 -2.65 3.35 -3.09
N VAL A 148 -3.69 3.77 -2.36
CA VAL A 148 -3.83 3.50 -0.92
C VAL A 148 -4.76 2.32 -0.62
N SER A 149 -5.49 1.85 -1.63
CA SER A 149 -6.26 0.60 -1.53
C SER A 149 -5.33 -0.59 -1.28
N GLY A 150 -5.42 -1.16 -0.07
CA GLY A 150 -4.61 -2.31 0.33
C GLY A 150 -3.60 -2.01 1.43
N PHE A 151 -3.55 -0.77 1.93
CA PHE A 151 -2.75 -0.42 3.11
C PHE A 151 -3.34 -1.01 4.40
N ASN A 152 -2.52 -0.98 5.46
CA ASN A 152 -2.89 -1.38 6.81
C ASN A 152 -3.91 -0.44 7.46
N LEU A 153 -3.92 0.83 7.05
CA LEU A 153 -4.90 1.83 7.47
C LEU A 153 -6.09 1.89 6.50
N ASP A 154 -7.28 2.15 7.03
CA ASP A 154 -8.43 2.45 6.19
C ASP A 154 -8.27 3.82 5.50
N THR A 155 -8.97 4.01 4.39
CA THR A 155 -8.92 5.28 3.63
C THR A 155 -9.42 6.46 4.47
N ASN A 156 -10.43 6.23 5.33
CA ASN A 156 -10.95 7.28 6.22
C ASN A 156 -9.96 7.63 7.32
N GLU A 157 -9.29 6.62 7.91
CA GLU A 157 -8.23 6.85 8.90
C GLU A 157 -7.07 7.62 8.29
N LEU A 158 -6.64 7.23 7.08
CA LEU A 158 -5.58 7.93 6.36
C LEU A 158 -5.95 9.40 6.12
N LYS A 159 -7.19 9.66 5.68
CA LYS A 159 -7.70 11.02 5.50
C LYS A 159 -7.66 11.82 6.80
N PHE A 160 -8.12 11.22 7.90
CA PHE A 160 -8.09 11.83 9.23
C PHE A 160 -6.67 12.21 9.63
N TYR A 161 -5.70 11.30 9.48
CA TYR A 161 -4.32 11.59 9.82
C TYR A 161 -3.71 12.69 8.93
N LEU A 162 -3.94 12.65 7.61
CA LEU A 162 -3.47 13.70 6.69
C LEU A 162 -3.98 15.08 7.11
N GLU A 163 -5.28 15.20 7.39
CA GLU A 163 -5.87 16.47 7.84
C GLU A 163 -5.31 16.91 9.19
N LYS A 164 -5.16 15.97 10.15
CA LYS A 164 -4.64 16.28 11.48
C LYS A 164 -3.18 16.71 11.46
N TYR A 165 -2.32 16.01 10.72
CA TYR A 165 -0.91 16.40 10.62
C TYR A 165 -0.72 17.73 9.88
N ARG A 166 -1.56 18.04 8.88
CA ARG A 166 -1.55 19.38 8.26
C ARG A 166 -1.94 20.48 9.25
N GLN A 167 -2.93 20.24 10.10
CA GLN A 167 -3.30 21.17 11.18
C GLN A 167 -2.16 21.32 12.20
N LEU A 168 -1.55 20.21 12.61
CA LEU A 168 -0.42 20.19 13.54
C LEU A 168 0.80 20.94 12.98
N TYR A 169 1.08 20.80 11.69
CA TYR A 169 2.12 21.57 11.00
C TYR A 169 1.86 23.09 11.12
N ASN A 170 0.64 23.53 10.84
CA ASN A 170 0.27 24.95 10.95
C ASN A 170 0.40 25.46 12.40
N ILE A 171 0.01 24.65 13.39
CA ILE A 171 0.18 24.98 14.81
C ILE A 171 1.67 25.04 15.19
N LYS A 172 2.47 24.05 14.75
CA LYS A 172 3.91 24.00 14.97
C LYS A 172 4.60 25.27 14.44
N LYS A 173 4.29 25.64 13.20
CA LYS A 173 4.83 26.82 12.52
C LYS A 173 4.41 28.13 13.19
N ASN A 174 3.13 28.28 13.52
CA ASN A 174 2.59 29.56 13.97
C ASN A 174 2.74 29.78 15.48
N THR A 175 2.61 28.73 16.29
CA THR A 175 2.60 28.83 17.76
C THR A 175 3.97 28.54 18.37
N PHE A 176 4.66 27.53 17.85
CA PHE A 176 5.97 27.11 18.37
C PHE A 176 7.13 27.73 17.57
N HIS A 177 6.85 28.38 16.43
CA HIS A 177 7.85 28.95 15.53
C HIS A 177 8.94 27.94 15.16
N LEU A 178 8.49 26.70 14.90
CA LEU A 178 9.28 25.54 14.50
C LEU A 178 8.92 25.10 13.08
#